data_AF-A0A2T6CZ76-F1
#
_entry.id   AF-A0A2T6CZ76-F1
#
_cell.length_a   1.000
_cell.length_b   1.000
_cell.length_c   1.000
_cell.angle_alpha   90.00
_cell.angle_beta   90.00
_cell.angle_gamma   90.00
#
_symmetry.space_group_name_H-M   'P 1'
#
loop_
_entity.id
_entity.type
_entity.pdbx_description
1 polymer ?
#
loop_
_entity_poly.entity_id
_entity_poly.type
_entity_poly.pdbx_seq_one_letter_code
_entity_poly.pdbx_strand_id
1 'polypeptide(L)'
;MQSLPLILSRPAFAAWLPGIGGSLLSMAVFALVGVLLAVVGYKIFDYCTPGDLHQEIVKNRNVAAAIVGAAIILGVCLIVAAAIVG
;
A
#
# COMPACT_ATOMS: atom_id res chain seq x y z
N MET A 1 19.96 -43.25 24.34
CA MET A 1 20.05 -42.94 22.89
C MET A 1 18.65 -42.80 22.28
N GLN A 2 17.78 -41.90 22.76
CA GLN A 2 16.37 -41.87 22.31
C GLN A 2 15.70 -40.47 22.28
N SER A 3 16.50 -39.40 22.22
CA SER A 3 16.01 -38.03 22.04
C SER A 3 16.65 -37.40 20.81
N LEU A 4 16.50 -38.07 19.66
CA LEU A 4 16.84 -37.48 18.36
C LEU A 4 15.84 -36.35 18.08
N PRO A 5 16.31 -35.12 17.79
CA PRO A 5 15.45 -33.95 17.82
C PRO A 5 14.45 -33.98 16.65
N LEU A 6 13.19 -33.75 16.99
CA LEU A 6 12.01 -33.60 16.13
C LEU A 6 12.11 -32.43 15.10
N ILE A 7 13.31 -31.89 14.92
CA ILE A 7 13.70 -30.74 14.10
C ILE A 7 14.05 -31.16 12.65
N LEU A 8 14.39 -32.43 12.39
CA LEU A 8 14.74 -32.91 11.04
C LEU A 8 13.54 -33.44 10.22
N SER A 9 12.36 -33.64 10.83
CA SER A 9 11.22 -34.28 10.16
C SER A 9 10.14 -33.32 9.66
N ARG A 10 10.04 -32.09 10.19
CA ARG A 10 9.16 -31.05 9.62
C ARG A 10 9.98 -30.21 8.66
N PRO A 11 9.86 -30.40 7.34
CA PRO A 11 10.55 -29.50 6.45
C PRO A 11 9.95 -28.11 6.65
N ALA A 12 10.80 -27.09 6.83
CA ALA A 12 10.38 -25.73 7.13
C ALA A 12 9.35 -25.21 6.10
N PHE A 13 9.40 -25.70 4.86
CA PHE A 13 8.42 -25.39 3.82
C PHE A 13 7.02 -25.97 4.11
N ALA A 14 6.89 -27.14 4.74
CA ALA A 14 5.60 -27.75 5.06
C ALA A 14 4.83 -26.98 6.14
N ALA A 15 5.50 -26.09 6.89
CA ALA A 15 4.82 -25.17 7.79
C ALA A 15 4.01 -24.09 7.05
N TRP A 16 4.30 -23.81 5.76
CA TRP A 16 3.58 -22.85 4.92
C TRP A 16 2.43 -23.48 4.12
N LEU A 17 2.35 -24.82 4.07
CA LEU A 17 1.33 -25.54 3.30
C LEU A 17 -0.11 -25.49 3.86
N PRO A 18 -0.40 -25.32 5.17
CA PRO A 18 -1.77 -25.32 5.63
C PRO A 18 -2.43 -23.97 5.36
N GLY A 19 -3.35 -23.93 4.38
CA GLY A 19 -4.37 -22.89 4.27
C GLY A 19 -4.04 -21.71 3.37
N ILE A 20 -3.47 -21.94 2.19
CA ILE A 20 -3.21 -20.92 1.15
C ILE A 20 -4.44 -20.02 0.90
N GLY A 21 -5.65 -20.60 0.95
CA GLY A 21 -6.90 -19.86 0.76
C GLY A 21 -7.19 -18.81 1.84
N GLY A 22 -6.84 -19.09 3.10
CA GLY A 22 -6.99 -18.11 4.19
C GLY A 22 -5.98 -16.97 4.04
N SER A 23 -4.73 -17.29 3.72
CA SER A 23 -3.66 -16.31 3.49
C SER A 23 -3.98 -15.37 2.34
N LEU A 24 -4.56 -15.88 1.25
CA LEU A 24 -4.93 -15.11 0.08
C LEU A 24 -6.07 -14.12 0.38
N LEU A 25 -7.05 -14.54 1.19
CA LEU A 25 -8.15 -13.68 1.63
C LEU A 25 -7.61 -12.54 2.50
N SER A 26 -6.72 -12.83 3.44
CA SER A 26 -6.08 -11.82 4.28
C SER A 26 -5.32 -10.81 3.42
N MET A 27 -4.50 -11.27 2.47
CA MET A 27 -3.77 -10.39 1.55
C MET A 27 -4.71 -9.50 0.73
N ALA A 28 -5.79 -10.07 0.20
CA ALA A 28 -6.78 -9.31 -0.57
C ALA A 28 -7.44 -8.22 0.28
N VAL A 29 -7.83 -8.54 1.53
CA VAL A 29 -8.44 -7.58 2.45
C VAL A 29 -7.48 -6.45 2.81
N PHE A 30 -6.23 -6.76 3.19
CA PHE A 30 -5.23 -5.74 3.50
C PHE A 30 -4.89 -4.87 2.29
N ALA A 31 -4.79 -5.46 1.10
CA ALA A 31 -4.59 -4.69 -0.14
C ALA A 31 -5.77 -3.74 -0.41
N LEU A 32 -7.00 -4.20 -0.24
CA LEU A 32 -8.20 -3.39 -0.44
C LEU A 32 -8.28 -2.24 0.57
N VAL A 33 -7.97 -2.51 1.84
CA VAL A 33 -7.91 -1.50 2.90
C VAL A 33 -6.83 -0.45 2.59
N GLY A 34 -5.65 -0.87 2.16
CA GLY A 34 -4.57 0.02 1.75
C GLY A 34 -4.98 0.94 0.60
N VAL A 35 -5.59 0.40 -0.45
CA VAL A 35 -6.10 1.18 -1.58
C VAL A 35 -7.18 2.17 -1.13
N LEU A 36 -8.11 1.75 -0.28
CA LEU A 36 -9.13 2.64 0.26
C LEU A 36 -8.53 3.79 1.06
N LEU A 37 -7.55 3.51 1.92
CA LEU A 37 -6.83 4.55 2.68
C LEU A 37 -6.09 5.51 1.75
N ALA A 38 -5.45 5.02 0.68
CA ALA A 38 -4.76 5.85 -0.30
C ALA A 38 -5.73 6.78 -1.03
N VAL A 39 -6.89 6.28 -1.46
CA VAL A 39 -7.93 7.07 -2.11
C VAL A 39 -8.48 8.15 -1.18
N VAL A 40 -8.74 7.79 0.08
CA VAL A 40 -9.23 8.75 1.10
C VAL A 40 -8.17 9.82 1.37
N GLY A 41 -6.90 9.43 1.56
CA GLY A 41 -5.79 10.36 1.76
C GLY A 41 -5.62 11.32 0.59
N TYR A 42 -5.67 10.80 -0.64
CA TYR A 42 -5.62 11.63 -1.85
C TYR A 42 -6.79 12.62 -1.91
N LYS A 43 -8.02 12.15 -1.64
CA LYS A 43 -9.22 13.00 -1.69
C LYS A 43 -9.19 14.10 -0.63
N ILE A 44 -8.69 13.82 0.58
CA ILE A 44 -8.49 14.82 1.63
C ILE A 44 -7.46 15.85 1.17
N PHE A 45 -6.36 15.39 0.55
CA PHE A 45 -5.31 16.28 0.09
C PHE A 45 -5.76 17.18 -1.07
N ASP A 46 -6.55 16.63 -2.01
CA ASP A 46 -7.17 17.37 -3.10
C ASP A 46 -8.09 18.47 -2.56
N TYR A 47 -8.86 18.17 -1.51
CA TYR A 47 -9.69 19.16 -0.82
C TYR A 47 -8.87 20.23 -0.07
N CYS A 48 -7.73 19.85 0.52
CA CYS A 48 -6.78 20.76 1.14
C CYS A 48 -5.97 21.59 0.11
N THR A 49 -6.02 21.23 -1.16
CA THR A 49 -5.42 21.99 -2.26
C THR A 49 -6.52 22.68 -3.09
N PRO A 50 -7.32 23.60 -2.52
CA PRO A 50 -8.31 24.39 -3.26
C PRO A 50 -7.58 25.51 -4.02
N GLY A 51 -6.75 25.10 -4.97
CA GLY A 51 -6.26 25.92 -6.07
C GLY A 51 -6.44 25.03 -7.28
N ASP A 52 -7.18 25.48 -8.28
CA ASP A 52 -7.57 24.74 -9.48
C ASP A 52 -6.36 24.16 -10.23
N LEU A 53 -5.74 23.10 -9.72
CA LEU A 53 -4.53 22.49 -10.29
C LEU A 53 -4.86 21.96 -11.69
N HIS A 54 -6.08 21.43 -11.85
CA HIS A 54 -6.59 20.98 -13.13
C HIS A 54 -6.73 22.15 -14.12
N GLN A 55 -7.23 23.31 -13.69
CA GLN A 55 -7.35 24.47 -14.58
C GLN A 55 -5.98 25.12 -14.85
N GLU A 56 -5.06 25.12 -13.89
CA GLU A 56 -3.71 25.69 -14.05
C GLU A 56 -2.80 24.80 -14.91
N ILE A 57 -2.92 23.47 -14.79
CA ILE A 57 -2.19 22.49 -15.62
C ILE A 57 -2.74 22.49 -17.05
N VAL A 58 -4.07 22.51 -17.24
CA VAL A 58 -4.69 22.43 -18.57
C VAL A 58 -4.70 23.78 -19.29
N LYS A 59 -4.93 24.89 -18.58
CA LYS A 59 -5.11 26.23 -19.18
C LYS A 59 -3.85 27.09 -19.14
N ASN A 60 -3.08 27.06 -18.05
CA ASN A 60 -1.84 27.83 -17.90
C ASN A 60 -0.56 27.02 -18.23
N ARG A 61 -0.67 25.70 -18.48
CA ARG A 61 0.48 24.77 -18.63
C ARG A 61 1.54 24.94 -17.53
N ASN A 62 1.11 25.18 -16.30
CA ASN A 62 2.07 25.42 -15.22
C ASN A 62 2.69 24.10 -14.75
N VAL A 63 3.94 23.85 -15.15
CA VAL A 63 4.71 22.66 -14.77
C VAL A 63 4.92 22.57 -13.26
N ALA A 64 4.99 23.71 -12.56
CA ALA A 64 5.12 23.74 -11.10
C ALA A 64 3.92 23.07 -10.41
N ALA A 65 2.70 23.35 -10.89
CA ALA A 65 1.48 22.73 -10.37
C ALA A 65 1.47 21.20 -10.62
N ALA A 66 1.93 20.76 -11.79
CA ALA A 66 2.05 19.34 -12.11
C ALA A 66 3.07 18.61 -11.21
N ILE A 67 4.22 19.22 -10.92
CA ILE A 67 5.25 18.65 -10.03
C ILE A 67 4.70 18.52 -8.60
N VAL A 68 3.99 19.53 -8.10
CA VAL A 68 3.36 19.49 -6.77
C VAL A 68 2.31 18.37 -6.71
N GLY A 69 1.46 18.23 -7.73
CA GLY A 69 0.49 17.13 -7.82
C GLY A 69 1.15 15.75 -7.81
N ALA A 70 2.24 15.58 -8.56
CA ALA A 70 3.01 14.33 -8.57
C ALA A 70 3.65 14.02 -7.20
N ALA A 71 4.22 15.03 -6.52
CA ALA A 71 4.82 14.87 -5.20
C ALA A 71 3.79 14.47 -4.13
N ILE A 72 2.57 15.01 -4.20
CA ILE A 72 1.47 14.66 -3.29
C ILE A 72 1.06 13.19 -3.48
N ILE A 73 0.85 12.77 -4.72
CA ILE A 73 0.48 11.38 -5.03
C ILE A 73 1.58 10.42 -4.55
N LEU A 74 2.86 10.75 -4.79
CA LEU A 74 3.98 9.96 -4.28
C LEU A 74 4.01 9.90 -2.75
N GLY A 75 3.74 11.01 -2.06
CA GLY A 75 3.67 11.07 -0.60
C GLY A 75 2.57 10.18 -0.02
N VAL A 76 1.36 10.23 -0.59
CA VAL A 76 0.23 9.39 -0.15
C VAL A 76 0.54 7.90 -0.35
N CYS A 77 1.11 7.54 -1.51
CA CYS A 77 1.55 6.18 -1.77
C CYS A 77 2.59 5.69 -0.76
N LEU A 78 3.55 6.54 -0.37
CA LEU A 78 4.57 6.21 0.64
C LEU A 78 3.98 6.00 2.02
N ILE A 79 3.05 6.85 2.46
CA ILE A 79 2.39 6.72 3.77
C ILE A 79 1.60 5.41 3.84
N VAL A 80 0.85 5.08 2.78
CA VAL A 80 0.09 3.82 2.72
C VAL A 80 1.02 2.61 2.73
N ALA A 81 2.12 2.65 1.97
CA ALA A 81 3.12 1.58 1.99
C ALA A 81 3.73 1.38 3.38
N ALA A 82 4.08 2.48 4.07
CA ALA A 82 4.63 2.44 5.42
C ALA A 82 3.62 1.90 6.46
N ALA A 83 2.34 2.25 6.31
CA ALA A 83 1.27 1.78 7.20
C ALA A 83 0.95 0.29 7.05
N ILE A 84 1.28 -0.33 5.91
CA ILE A 84 1.07 -1.77 5.67
C ILE A 84 2.30 -2.59 6.07
N VAL A 85 3.50 -2.03 5.90
CA VAL A 85 4.77 -2.71 6.22
C VAL A 85 5.11 -2.65 7.72
N GLY A 86 4.65 -1.62 8.44
CA GLY A 86 4.80 -1.49 9.90
C GLY A 86 3.77 -2.28 10.69
#